data_AF-A0A2H1E795-F1
#
_entry.id   AF-A0A2H1E795-F1
#
_cell.length_a   1.000
_cell.length_b   1.000
_cell.length_c   1.000
_cell.angle_alpha   90.00
_cell.angle_beta   90.00
_cell.angle_gamma   90.00
#
_symmetry.space_group_name_H-M   'P 1'
#
loop_
_entity.id
_entity.type
_entity.pdbx_description
1 polymer ?
#
loop_
_entity_poly.entity_id
_entity_poly.type
_entity_poly.pdbx_seq_one_letter_code
_entity_poly.pdbx_strand_id
1 'polypeptide(L)'
;MDISTYKALKADILNIAGDVLNNFNLEYILTSQSDLIEFRNKYFSIRFKLDLSGFPYFTQVKPIYFFVFNSDLIEVQEDELLKFLNIDKDEYDLYFLNHYELNEGKINDTDKGDIYYCIDKIKDEIKIFFHAVFAGDLTYIDYKNSSQQS
;
A
#
# COMPACT_ATOMS: atom_id res chain seq x y z
N MET A 1 21.85 -6.94 -1.70
CA MET A 1 21.89 -5.93 -0.62
C MET A 1 20.70 -6.23 0.29
N ASP A 2 20.85 -6.29 1.60
CA ASP A 2 19.74 -6.60 2.52
C ASP A 2 18.98 -5.30 2.84
N ILE A 3 17.66 -5.25 2.72
CA ILE A 3 16.86 -4.06 3.08
C ILE A 3 17.09 -3.62 4.53
N SER A 4 17.50 -4.53 5.42
CA SER A 4 17.93 -4.24 6.79
C SER A 4 19.21 -3.40 6.89
N THR A 5 20.03 -3.35 5.82
CA THR A 5 21.21 -2.47 5.72
C THR A 5 20.84 -1.02 5.38
N TYR A 6 19.60 -0.75 4.96
CA TYR A 6 19.07 0.60 4.83
C TYR A 6 18.68 1.15 6.21
N LYS A 7 19.69 1.57 6.99
CA LYS A 7 19.58 2.00 8.39
C LYS A 7 18.50 3.08 8.65
N ALA A 8 18.09 3.83 7.64
CA ALA A 8 17.10 4.89 7.74
C ALA A 8 15.66 4.48 7.34
N LEU A 9 15.42 3.28 6.75
CA LEU A 9 14.11 2.93 6.15
C LEU A 9 12.94 3.15 7.12
N LYS A 10 13.12 2.68 8.35
CA LYS A 10 12.13 2.80 9.41
C LYS A 10 11.82 4.26 9.72
N ALA A 11 12.85 5.09 9.86
CA ALA A 11 12.67 6.51 10.16
C ALA A 11 11.95 7.21 9.01
N ASP A 12 12.26 6.83 7.77
CA ASP A 12 11.62 7.42 6.60
C ASP A 12 10.18 6.98 6.39
N ILE A 13 9.85 5.69 6.62
CA ILE A 13 8.46 5.21 6.65
C ILE A 13 7.66 6.00 7.69
N LEU A 14 8.22 6.20 8.89
CA LEU A 14 7.57 6.99 9.92
C LEU A 14 7.45 8.47 9.54
N ASN A 15 8.39 9.03 8.79
CA ASN A 15 8.32 10.42 8.32
C ASN A 15 7.28 10.60 7.20
N ILE A 16 7.17 9.64 6.28
CA ILE A 16 6.30 9.73 5.10
C ILE A 16 4.86 9.33 5.45
N ALA A 17 4.70 8.19 6.13
CA ALA A 17 3.41 7.56 6.41
C ALA A 17 3.03 7.61 7.90
N GLY A 18 3.80 8.28 8.76
CA GLY A 18 3.56 8.30 10.20
C GLY A 18 2.17 8.76 10.61
N ASP A 19 1.56 9.66 9.83
CA ASP A 19 0.21 10.12 10.10
C ASP A 19 -0.86 9.06 9.81
N VAL A 20 -0.77 8.32 8.70
CA VAL A 20 -1.67 7.18 8.44
C VAL A 20 -1.44 6.05 9.43
N LEU A 21 -0.18 5.80 9.80
CA LEU A 21 0.15 4.79 10.82
C LEU A 21 -0.54 5.11 12.14
N ASN A 22 -0.50 6.38 12.57
CA ASN A 22 -1.13 6.80 13.82
C ASN A 22 -2.66 6.87 13.71
N ASN A 23 -3.20 7.46 12.64
CA ASN A 23 -4.64 7.68 12.49
C ASN A 23 -5.42 6.36 12.43
N PHE A 24 -4.86 5.34 11.77
CA PHE A 24 -5.52 4.04 11.59
C PHE A 24 -4.97 2.93 12.49
N ASN A 25 -4.09 3.27 13.44
CA ASN A 25 -3.37 2.32 14.31
C ASN A 25 -2.74 1.18 13.50
N LEU A 26 -2.03 1.52 12.42
CA LEU A 26 -1.38 0.54 11.55
C LEU A 26 -0.07 0.06 12.17
N GLU A 27 0.12 -1.24 12.14
CA GLU A 27 1.42 -1.87 12.21
C GLU A 27 2.08 -1.77 10.83
N TYR A 28 3.35 -1.34 10.79
CA TYR A 28 4.18 -1.55 9.62
C TYR A 28 5.10 -2.75 9.89
N ILE A 29 5.17 -3.69 8.95
CA ILE A 29 5.97 -4.92 9.07
C ILE A 29 6.95 -4.95 7.91
N LEU A 30 8.23 -5.11 8.22
CA LEU A 30 9.31 -5.24 7.27
C LEU A 30 10.00 -6.59 7.48
N THR A 31 9.96 -7.46 6.47
CA THR A 31 10.60 -8.78 6.54
C THR A 31 11.82 -8.83 5.63
N SER A 32 13.02 -8.93 6.24
CA SER A 32 14.30 -8.94 5.51
C SER A 32 14.53 -10.18 4.64
N GLN A 33 13.71 -11.22 4.77
CA GLN A 33 13.84 -12.46 4.00
C GLN A 33 12.94 -12.50 2.75
N SER A 34 11.90 -11.66 2.68
CA SER A 34 10.91 -11.71 1.61
C SER A 34 10.71 -10.37 0.90
N ASP A 35 11.53 -9.38 1.24
CA ASP A 35 11.53 -8.04 0.68
C ASP A 35 10.12 -7.42 0.70
N LEU A 36 9.37 -7.69 1.77
CA LEU A 36 7.98 -7.35 1.87
C LEU A 36 7.79 -6.21 2.88
N ILE A 37 7.01 -5.22 2.46
CA ILE A 37 6.47 -4.20 3.33
C ILE A 37 4.98 -4.44 3.45
N GLU A 38 4.49 -4.47 4.68
CA GLU A 38 3.08 -4.61 5.03
C GLU A 38 2.65 -3.44 5.91
N PHE A 39 1.50 -2.86 5.58
CA PHE A 39 0.76 -1.89 6.39
C PHE A 39 -0.55 -2.52 6.80
N ARG A 40 -0.75 -2.80 8.09
CA ARG A 40 -1.87 -3.62 8.59
C ARG A 40 -2.48 -3.05 9.85
N ASN A 41 -3.81 -3.12 9.97
CA ASN A 41 -4.48 -3.07 11.28
C ASN A 41 -5.40 -4.28 11.47
N LYS A 42 -6.31 -4.21 12.44
CA LYS A 42 -7.28 -5.27 12.73
C LYS A 42 -8.33 -5.52 11.63
N TYR A 43 -8.42 -4.67 10.61
CA TYR A 43 -9.46 -4.72 9.59
C TYR A 43 -8.90 -5.02 8.20
N PHE A 44 -7.78 -4.39 7.85
CA PHE A 44 -7.24 -4.42 6.50
C PHE A 44 -5.71 -4.44 6.48
N SER A 45 -5.14 -5.00 5.42
CA SER A 45 -3.70 -5.04 5.16
C SER A 45 -3.41 -4.74 3.69
N ILE A 46 -2.44 -3.87 3.45
CA ILE A 46 -1.80 -3.67 2.14
C ILE A 46 -0.39 -4.21 2.24
N ARG A 47 -0.01 -5.07 1.29
CA ARG A 47 1.33 -5.62 1.17
C ARG A 47 1.91 -5.34 -0.18
N PHE A 48 3.21 -5.17 -0.26
CA PHE A 48 3.90 -5.15 -1.53
C PHE A 48 5.27 -5.76 -1.38
N LYS A 49 5.65 -6.48 -2.42
CA LYS A 49 6.97 -7.08 -2.52
C LYS A 49 7.88 -6.13 -3.30
N LEU A 50 9.00 -5.82 -2.70
CA LEU A 50 10.09 -5.09 -3.29
C LEU A 50 10.97 -6.10 -4.03
N ASP A 51 11.12 -5.97 -5.33
CA ASP A 51 12.14 -6.74 -6.05
C ASP A 51 13.51 -6.09 -5.82
N LEU A 52 14.25 -6.56 -4.80
CA LEU A 52 15.57 -6.00 -4.47
C LEU A 52 16.61 -6.19 -5.57
N SER A 53 16.34 -6.99 -6.60
CA SER A 53 17.24 -7.10 -7.76
C SER A 53 17.33 -5.80 -8.56
N GLY A 54 16.30 -4.95 -8.49
CA GLY A 54 16.25 -3.62 -9.12
C GLY A 54 16.73 -2.46 -8.22
N PHE A 55 17.02 -2.70 -6.95
CA PHE A 55 17.28 -1.63 -5.97
C PHE A 55 18.33 -0.60 -6.46
N PRO A 56 18.08 0.72 -6.33
CA PRO A 56 16.93 1.38 -5.66
C PRO A 56 15.71 1.63 -6.57
N TYR A 57 15.72 1.08 -7.80
CA TYR A 57 14.71 1.32 -8.84
C TYR A 57 13.83 0.08 -9.04
N PHE A 58 12.59 0.18 -8.59
CA PHE A 58 11.64 -0.93 -8.60
C PHE A 58 10.69 -0.75 -9.76
N THR A 59 10.94 -1.48 -10.84
CA THR A 59 10.20 -1.27 -12.10
C THR A 59 8.73 -1.68 -12.01
N GLN A 60 8.31 -2.49 -11.03
CA GLN A 60 6.90 -2.87 -10.83
C GLN A 60 6.61 -3.29 -9.38
N VAL A 61 6.40 -2.33 -8.47
CA VAL A 61 5.87 -2.62 -7.13
C VAL A 61 4.35 -2.63 -7.22
N LYS A 62 3.74 -3.82 -7.09
CA LYS A 62 2.28 -3.94 -7.06
C LYS A 62 1.79 -4.22 -5.63
N PRO A 63 0.86 -3.40 -5.11
CA PRO A 63 0.19 -3.70 -3.87
C PRO A 63 -0.69 -4.95 -4.02
N ILE A 64 -0.83 -5.66 -2.92
CA ILE A 64 -1.70 -6.82 -2.72
C ILE A 64 -2.54 -6.51 -1.49
N TYR A 65 -3.84 -6.68 -1.61
CA TYR A 65 -4.82 -6.21 -0.63
C TYR A 65 -5.42 -7.39 0.13
N PHE A 66 -5.62 -7.23 1.43
CA PHE A 66 -6.18 -8.27 2.28
C PHE A 66 -7.18 -7.70 3.29
N PHE A 67 -8.32 -8.37 3.41
CA PHE A 67 -9.13 -8.23 4.61
C PHE A 67 -8.54 -9.06 5.76
N VAL A 68 -8.60 -8.51 6.97
CA VAL A 68 -8.25 -9.24 8.20
C VAL A 68 -9.54 -9.76 8.83
N PHE A 69 -9.68 -11.08 8.92
CA PHE A 69 -10.87 -11.72 9.48
C PHE A 69 -10.50 -12.91 10.34
N ASN A 70 -10.87 -12.90 11.62
CA ASN A 70 -10.53 -13.96 12.59
C ASN A 70 -9.03 -14.30 12.67
N SER A 71 -8.17 -13.30 12.45
CA SER A 71 -6.69 -13.44 12.35
C SER A 71 -6.18 -14.01 11.03
N ASP A 72 -7.07 -14.41 10.12
CA ASP A 72 -6.71 -14.79 8.76
C ASP A 72 -6.62 -13.55 7.85
N LEU A 73 -5.76 -13.66 6.83
CA LEU A 73 -5.63 -12.68 5.77
C LEU A 73 -6.28 -13.22 4.52
N ILE A 74 -7.34 -12.55 4.09
CA ILE A 74 -8.14 -12.95 2.94
C ILE A 74 -7.81 -11.98 1.81
N GLU A 75 -7.09 -12.47 0.81
CA GLU A 75 -6.68 -11.68 -0.36
C GLU A 75 -7.90 -11.21 -1.15
N VAL A 76 -7.85 -9.98 -1.65
CA VAL A 76 -8.86 -9.38 -2.53
C VAL A 76 -8.17 -8.76 -3.75
N GLN A 77 -8.76 -8.95 -4.93
CA GLN A 77 -8.26 -8.35 -6.16
C GLN A 77 -8.57 -6.85 -6.17
N GLU A 78 -7.66 -6.03 -6.72
CA GLU A 78 -7.80 -4.57 -6.76
C GLU A 78 -9.12 -4.15 -7.40
N ASP A 79 -9.45 -4.71 -8.56
CA ASP A 79 -10.69 -4.36 -9.28
C ASP A 79 -11.96 -4.71 -8.49
N GLU A 80 -11.93 -5.77 -7.68
CA GLU A 80 -13.05 -6.15 -6.81
C GLU A 80 -13.15 -5.24 -5.61
N LEU A 81 -12.01 -4.85 -5.03
CA LEU A 81 -11.93 -3.91 -3.92
C LEU A 81 -12.44 -2.52 -4.34
N LEU A 82 -12.00 -2.01 -5.48
CA LEU A 82 -12.43 -0.71 -6.00
C LEU A 82 -13.94 -0.67 -6.25
N LYS A 83 -14.49 -1.73 -6.87
CA LYS A 83 -15.94 -1.87 -7.05
C LYS A 83 -16.68 -1.90 -5.72
N PHE A 84 -16.19 -2.67 -4.75
CA PHE A 84 -16.79 -2.75 -3.41
C PHE A 84 -16.81 -1.39 -2.71
N LEU A 85 -15.75 -0.60 -2.85
CA LEU A 85 -15.64 0.74 -2.29
C LEU A 85 -16.34 1.81 -3.13
N ASN A 86 -17.00 1.43 -4.23
CA ASN A 86 -17.63 2.34 -5.18
C ASN A 86 -16.65 3.42 -5.69
N ILE A 87 -15.43 3.00 -6.02
CA ILE A 87 -14.37 3.83 -6.57
C ILE A 87 -14.31 3.57 -8.07
N ASP A 88 -14.33 4.64 -8.87
CA ASP A 88 -14.14 4.56 -10.31
C ASP A 88 -12.67 4.25 -10.64
N LYS A 89 -12.44 3.24 -11.49
CA LYS A 89 -11.10 2.76 -11.84
C LYS A 89 -10.31 3.83 -12.59
N ASP A 90 -10.96 4.57 -13.49
CA ASP A 90 -10.30 5.59 -14.31
C ASP A 90 -9.93 6.80 -13.43
N GLU A 91 -10.78 7.19 -12.48
CA GLU A 91 -10.47 8.24 -11.50
C GLU A 91 -9.30 7.83 -10.58
N TYR A 92 -9.33 6.59 -10.09
CA TYR A 92 -8.25 6.03 -9.28
C TYR A 92 -6.91 6.06 -10.04
N ASP A 93 -6.89 5.52 -11.26
CA ASP A 93 -5.67 5.45 -12.07
C ASP A 93 -5.18 6.85 -12.46
N LEU A 94 -6.10 7.76 -12.82
CA LEU A 94 -5.78 9.14 -13.17
C LEU A 94 -5.21 9.93 -11.98
N TYR A 95 -5.71 9.71 -10.76
CA TYR A 95 -5.15 10.32 -9.56
C TYR A 95 -3.66 9.99 -9.44
N PHE A 96 -3.32 8.70 -9.51
CA PHE A 96 -1.94 8.27 -9.34
C PHE A 96 -1.06 8.68 -10.52
N LEU A 97 -1.58 8.62 -11.74
CA LEU A 97 -0.86 9.10 -12.92
C LEU A 97 -0.45 10.57 -12.75
N ASN A 98 -1.36 11.44 -12.30
CA ASN A 98 -1.11 12.88 -12.16
C ASN A 98 -0.24 13.25 -10.95
N HIS A 99 -0.42 12.56 -9.81
CA HIS A 99 0.32 12.88 -8.58
C HIS A 99 1.71 12.29 -8.56
N TYR A 100 1.91 11.25 -9.36
CA TYR A 100 3.08 10.42 -9.29
C TYR A 100 3.63 10.11 -10.69
N GLU A 101 3.52 11.06 -11.63
CA GLU A 101 4.19 10.98 -12.93
C GLU A 101 5.65 10.60 -12.71
N LEU A 102 6.00 9.38 -13.12
CA LEU A 102 7.37 8.97 -13.29
C LEU A 102 7.96 9.92 -14.35
N ASN A 103 8.76 10.88 -13.91
CA ASN A 103 9.60 11.65 -14.82
C ASN A 103 10.60 10.69 -15.47
N GLU A 104 10.18 10.01 -16.53
CA GLU A 104 11.03 9.21 -17.40
C GLU A 104 12.16 10.13 -17.90
N GLY A 105 13.32 10.05 -17.27
CA GLY A 105 14.55 10.72 -17.73
C GLY A 105 15.21 11.73 -16.81
N LYS A 106 14.71 11.99 -15.59
CA LYS A 106 15.46 12.78 -14.59
C LYS A 106 15.31 12.23 -13.17
N ILE A 107 15.83 11.03 -12.98
CA ILE A 107 16.15 10.57 -11.63
C ILE A 107 17.44 11.30 -11.23
N ASN A 108 17.30 12.35 -10.43
CA ASN A 108 18.45 12.99 -9.81
C ASN A 108 18.87 12.08 -8.65
N ASP A 109 20.10 11.57 -8.72
CA ASP A 109 20.75 10.56 -7.85
C ASP A 109 20.92 10.99 -6.36
N THR A 110 20.14 11.98 -5.89
CA THR A 110 20.32 12.64 -4.58
C THR A 110 19.09 12.54 -3.67
N ASP A 111 18.48 11.36 -3.58
CA ASP A 111 18.34 10.67 -2.26
C ASP A 111 17.10 9.79 -2.06
N LYS A 112 16.12 9.66 -2.98
CA LYS A 112 14.86 8.97 -2.61
C LYS A 112 14.15 8.19 -3.74
N GLY A 113 14.68 7.01 -4.10
CA GLY A 113 14.17 6.10 -5.15
C GLY A 113 12.74 5.53 -4.97
N ASP A 114 12.34 4.61 -5.84
CA ASP A 114 10.95 4.14 -6.05
C ASP A 114 10.28 3.54 -4.79
N ILE A 115 11.04 3.11 -3.77
CA ILE A 115 10.47 2.70 -2.46
C ILE A 115 9.69 3.83 -1.80
N TYR A 116 10.22 5.06 -1.81
CA TYR A 116 9.57 6.17 -1.12
C TYR A 116 8.35 6.68 -1.87
N TYR A 117 8.43 6.67 -3.19
CA TYR A 117 7.27 6.80 -4.06
C TYR A 117 6.19 5.79 -3.68
N CYS A 118 6.55 4.51 -3.50
CA CYS A 118 5.58 3.48 -3.14
C CYS A 118 4.98 3.71 -1.74
N ILE A 119 5.77 4.09 -0.76
CA ILE A 119 5.29 4.41 0.59
C ILE A 119 4.35 5.63 0.55
N ASP A 120 4.71 6.65 -0.22
CA ASP A 120 3.90 7.85 -0.37
C ASP A 120 2.59 7.58 -1.11
N LYS A 121 2.63 6.76 -2.16
CA LYS A 121 1.46 6.26 -2.88
C LYS A 121 0.50 5.52 -1.94
N ILE A 122 1.02 4.61 -1.11
CA ILE A 122 0.21 3.82 -0.18
C ILE A 122 -0.43 4.70 0.89
N LYS A 123 0.30 5.71 1.38
CA LYS A 123 -0.27 6.70 2.29
C LYS A 123 -1.50 7.38 1.68
N ASP A 124 -1.45 7.72 0.39
CA ASP A 124 -2.59 8.31 -0.33
C ASP A 124 -3.69 7.29 -0.62
N GLU A 125 -3.36 6.06 -1.02
CA GLU A 125 -4.33 4.95 -1.14
C GLU A 125 -5.14 4.80 0.15
N ILE A 126 -4.48 4.74 1.31
CA ILE A 126 -5.12 4.59 2.61
C ILE A 126 -6.03 5.78 2.93
N LYS A 127 -5.57 7.01 2.68
CA LYS A 127 -6.31 8.22 3.08
C LYS A 127 -7.49 8.54 2.19
N ILE A 128 -7.31 8.41 0.89
CA ILE A 128 -8.23 8.96 -0.11
C ILE A 128 -9.21 7.89 -0.54
N PHE A 129 -8.72 6.68 -0.81
CA PHE A 129 -9.48 5.63 -1.45
C PHE A 129 -9.94 4.56 -0.45
N PHE A 130 -9.05 4.10 0.43
CA PHE A 130 -9.27 2.93 1.27
C PHE A 130 -9.59 3.26 2.73
N HIS A 131 -9.94 4.52 3.02
CA HIS A 131 -10.27 4.97 4.37
C HIS A 131 -11.29 4.06 5.05
N ALA A 132 -12.39 3.73 4.36
CA ALA A 132 -13.51 3.00 4.94
C ALA A 132 -13.11 1.60 5.47
N VAL A 133 -12.22 0.89 4.77
CA VAL A 133 -11.76 -0.44 5.22
C VAL A 133 -10.72 -0.36 6.33
N PHE A 134 -9.87 0.68 6.34
CA PHE A 134 -8.92 0.90 7.43
C PHE A 134 -9.57 1.47 8.69
N ALA A 135 -10.62 2.27 8.57
CA ALA A 135 -11.41 2.76 9.70
C ALA A 135 -12.28 1.65 10.31
N GLY A 136 -12.56 0.59 9.55
CA GLY A 136 -13.47 -0.48 9.94
C GLY A 136 -14.94 -0.14 9.70
N ASP A 137 -15.22 0.87 8.89
CA ASP A 137 -16.58 1.23 8.44
C ASP A 137 -17.13 0.18 7.46
N LEU A 138 -16.22 -0.41 6.67
CA LEU A 138 -16.50 -1.53 5.77
C LEU A 138 -15.60 -2.71 6.12
N THR A 139 -16.20 -3.87 6.33
CA THR A 139 -15.51 -5.07 6.81
C THR A 139 -15.50 -6.18 5.76
N TYR A 140 -14.78 -7.27 6.06
CA TYR A 140 -14.83 -8.50 5.26
C TYR A 140 -16.27 -9.04 5.09
N ILE A 141 -17.11 -8.92 6.12
CA ILE A 141 -18.49 -9.42 6.07
C ILE A 141 -19.28 -8.63 5.03
N ASP A 142 -19.10 -7.31 4.99
CA ASP A 142 -19.77 -6.43 4.01
C ASP A 142 -19.31 -6.76 2.59
N TYR A 143 -18.00 -6.92 2.39
CA TYR A 143 -17.40 -7.34 1.12
C TYR A 143 -17.95 -8.70 0.64
N LYS A 144 -18.08 -9.66 1.55
CA LYS A 144 -18.63 -10.97 1.22
C LYS A 144 -20.11 -10.90 0.85
N ASN A 145 -20.88 -10.03 1.48
CA ASN A 145 -22.30 -9.87 1.18
C ASN A 145 -22.52 -9.15 -0.16
N SER A 146 -21.71 -8.15 -0.51
CA SER A 146 -21.80 -7.46 -1.81
C SER A 146 -21.41 -8.35 -2.98
N SER A 147 -20.40 -9.21 -2.81
CA SER A 147 -19.93 -10.13 -3.85
C SER A 147 -20.92 -11.27 -4.17
N GLN A 148 -21.82 -11.60 -3.24
CA GLN A 148 -22.88 -12.59 -3.48
C GLN A 148 -24.10 -12.02 -4.23
N GLN A 149 -24.18 -10.69 -4.36
CA GLN A 149 -25.29 -9.99 -5.03
C GLN A 149 -24.94 -9.52 -6.45
N SER A 150 -23.68 -9.71 -6.87
CA SER A 150 -23.14 -9.34 -8.19
C SER A 150 -23.09 -10.56 -9.12
#